data_AF-A0A089NZR5-F1
#
_entry.id   AF-A0A089NZR5-F1
#
_cell.length_a   1.000
_cell.length_b   1.000
_cell.length_c   1.000
_cell.angle_alpha   90.00
_cell.angle_beta   90.00
_cell.angle_gamma   90.00
#
_symmetry.space_group_name_H-M   'P 1'
#
loop_
_entity.id
_entity.type
_entity.pdbx_description
1 polymer ?
#
loop_
_entity_poly.entity_id
_entity_poly.type
_entity_poly.pdbx_seq_one_letter_code
_entity_poly.pdbx_strand_id
1 'polypeptide(L)'
;MSAVTQADKLVRMANQIATFFRSYPEEEAVAGVQKHIKAFWTPKMIAHLEAALPEQGDRVDSYVRRALQGEEPAADSPVRPATRDPQLAGAGASDAG
;
A
#
# COMPACT_ATOMS: atom_id res chain seq x y z
N MET A 1 -16.13 -22.99 2.97
CA MET A 1 -15.48 -21.78 3.54
C MET A 1 -14.15 -21.62 2.85
N SER A 2 -14.05 -20.76 1.84
CA SER A 2 -12.76 -20.53 1.17
C SER A 2 -11.77 -19.94 2.18
N ALA A 3 -10.59 -20.56 2.31
CA ALA A 3 -9.55 -20.04 3.18
C ALA A 3 -9.09 -18.66 2.68
N VAL A 4 -9.02 -17.68 3.57
CA VAL A 4 -8.47 -16.34 3.26
C VAL A 4 -7.02 -16.53 2.81
N THR A 5 -6.73 -16.19 1.56
CA THR A 5 -5.38 -16.34 1.01
C THR A 5 -4.47 -15.22 1.52
N GLN A 6 -3.15 -15.40 1.36
CA GLN A 6 -2.21 -14.33 1.66
C GLN A 6 -2.48 -13.09 0.78
N ALA A 7 -2.83 -13.29 -0.49
CA ALA A 7 -3.19 -12.21 -1.41
C ALA A 7 -4.40 -11.42 -0.92
N ASP A 8 -5.45 -12.09 -0.44
CA ASP A 8 -6.63 -11.40 0.11
C ASP A 8 -6.28 -10.56 1.35
N LYS A 9 -5.33 -11.02 2.18
CA LYS A 9 -4.82 -10.23 3.32
C LYS A 9 -4.07 -8.98 2.86
N LEU A 10 -3.18 -9.11 1.87
CA LEU A 10 -2.43 -7.98 1.32
C LEU A 10 -3.39 -6.95 0.70
N VAL A 11 -4.36 -7.39 -0.11
CA VAL A 11 -5.37 -6.51 -0.70
C VAL A 11 -6.16 -5.78 0.38
N ARG A 12 -6.60 -6.47 1.42
CA ARG A 12 -7.32 -5.84 2.54
C ARG A 12 -6.48 -4.76 3.22
N MET A 13 -5.21 -5.04 3.52
CA MET A 13 -4.32 -4.05 4.15
C MET A 13 -4.06 -2.86 3.23
N ALA A 14 -3.84 -3.09 1.93
CA ALA A 14 -3.64 -2.02 0.95
C ALA A 14 -4.87 -1.10 0.85
N ASN A 15 -6.08 -1.67 0.84
CA ASN A 15 -7.32 -0.90 0.83
C ASN A 15 -7.52 -0.09 2.12
N GLN A 16 -7.09 -0.61 3.27
CA GLN A 16 -7.11 0.14 4.54
C GLN A 16 -6.19 1.36 4.49
N ILE A 17 -4.99 1.22 3.90
CA ILE A 17 -4.07 2.33 3.66
C ILE A 17 -4.73 3.35 2.72
N ALA A 18 -5.31 2.91 1.60
CA ALA A 18 -6.01 3.81 0.67
C ALA A 18 -7.16 4.56 1.33
N THR A 19 -7.92 3.89 2.21
CA THR A 19 -9.02 4.52 2.96
C THR A 19 -8.53 5.69 3.82
N PHE A 20 -7.37 5.57 4.46
CA PHE A 20 -6.76 6.67 5.21
C PHE A 20 -6.46 7.88 4.31
N PHE A 21 -5.96 7.65 3.09
CA PHE A 21 -5.59 8.72 2.18
C PHE A 21 -6.76 9.34 1.40
N ARG A 22 -7.99 8.81 1.50
CA ARG A 22 -9.16 9.29 0.74
C ARG A 22 -9.58 10.73 1.02
N SER A 23 -9.16 11.33 2.14
CA SER A 23 -9.47 12.73 2.45
C SER A 23 -8.54 13.74 1.76
N TYR A 24 -7.46 13.27 1.12
CA TYR A 24 -6.52 14.12 0.40
C TYR A 24 -6.90 14.26 -1.07
N PRO A 25 -6.38 15.28 -1.78
CA PRO A 25 -6.47 15.35 -3.23
C PRO A 25 -5.99 14.05 -3.87
N GLU A 26 -6.62 13.63 -4.97
CA GLU A 26 -6.42 12.30 -5.55
C GLU A 26 -4.94 11.98 -5.85
N GLU A 27 -4.21 12.92 -6.45
CA GLU A 27 -2.79 12.73 -6.76
C GLU A 27 -1.92 12.60 -5.49
N GLU A 28 -2.21 13.39 -4.45
CA GLU A 28 -1.57 13.29 -3.15
C GLU A 28 -1.91 11.97 -2.44
N ALA A 29 -3.15 11.50 -2.58
CA ALA A 29 -3.60 10.23 -2.01
C ALA A 29 -2.86 9.05 -2.64
N VAL A 30 -2.77 9.01 -3.97
CA VAL A 30 -2.01 7.98 -4.71
C VAL A 30 -0.53 8.00 -4.29
N ALA A 31 0.09 9.19 -4.24
CA ALA A 31 1.46 9.37 -3.77
C ALA A 31 1.66 8.84 -2.34
N GLY A 32 0.72 9.16 -1.45
CA GLY A 32 0.70 8.72 -0.07
C GLY A 32 0.62 7.21 0.10
N VAL A 33 -0.29 6.56 -0.64
CA VAL A 33 -0.44 5.10 -0.65
C VAL A 33 0.84 4.43 -1.14
N GLN A 34 1.39 4.88 -2.29
CA GLN A 34 2.61 4.31 -2.85
C GLN A 34 3.78 4.43 -1.88
N LYS A 35 4.01 5.63 -1.32
CA LYS A 35 5.10 5.89 -0.38
C LYS A 35 4.96 5.04 0.89
N HIS A 36 3.75 4.91 1.42
CA HIS A 36 3.49 4.10 2.61
C HIS A 36 3.76 2.61 2.33
N ILE A 37 3.25 2.06 1.23
CA ILE A 37 3.52 0.66 0.87
C ILE A 37 5.01 0.43 0.69
N LYS A 38 5.72 1.27 -0.09
CA LYS A 38 7.17 1.14 -0.33
C LYS A 38 7.99 1.27 0.95
N ALA A 39 7.58 2.11 1.89
CA ALA A 39 8.35 2.35 3.12
C ALA A 39 8.16 1.25 4.18
N PHE A 40 6.98 0.64 4.26
CA PHE A 40 6.66 -0.30 5.34
C PHE A 40 6.59 -1.76 4.90
N TRP A 41 6.46 -2.04 3.61
CA TRP A 41 6.35 -3.41 3.11
C TRP A 41 7.65 -3.90 2.51
N THR A 42 7.90 -5.21 2.64
CA THR A 42 9.05 -5.83 1.97
C THR A 42 8.84 -5.90 0.46
N PRO A 43 9.90 -5.90 -0.37
CA PRO A 43 9.78 -6.06 -1.81
C PRO A 43 8.97 -7.30 -2.24
N LYS A 44 9.08 -8.39 -1.47
CA LYS A 44 8.31 -9.62 -1.69
C LYS A 44 6.80 -9.41 -1.50
N MET A 45 6.40 -8.68 -0.46
CA MET A 45 4.98 -8.38 -0.23
C MET A 45 4.41 -7.51 -1.35
N ILE A 46 5.18 -6.53 -1.82
CA ILE A 46 4.79 -5.66 -2.94
C ILE A 46 4.60 -6.49 -4.21
N ALA A 47 5.58 -7.32 -4.56
CA ALA A 47 5.49 -8.21 -5.73
C ALA A 47 4.30 -9.18 -5.65
N HIS A 48 4.00 -9.71 -4.46
CA HIS A 48 2.83 -10.57 -4.26
C HIS A 48 1.50 -9.82 -4.42
N LEU A 49 1.43 -8.57 -3.95
CA LEU A 49 0.25 -7.72 -4.15
C LEU A 49 0.06 -7.38 -5.64
N GLU A 50 1.14 -6.96 -6.32
CA GLU A 50 1.13 -6.66 -7.76
C GLU A 50 0.67 -7.85 -8.60
N ALA A 51 1.20 -9.05 -8.33
CA ALA A 51 0.80 -10.28 -9.01
C ALA A 51 -0.68 -10.63 -8.79
N ALA A 52 -1.26 -10.25 -7.65
CA ALA A 52 -2.65 -10.50 -7.34
C ALA A 52 -3.63 -9.48 -7.97
N LEU A 53 -3.18 -8.28 -8.37
CA LEU A 53 -4.04 -7.23 -8.89
C LEU A 53 -4.96 -7.64 -10.07
N PRO A 54 -4.51 -8.46 -11.04
CA PRO A 54 -5.35 -8.89 -12.17
C PRO A 54 -6.51 -9.78 -11.73
N GLU A 55 -6.30 -10.65 -10.74
CA GLU A 55 -7.29 -11.62 -10.27
C GLU A 55 -8.29 -11.02 -9.27
N GLN A 56 -7.95 -9.89 -8.66
CA GLN A 56 -8.72 -9.31 -7.56
C GLN A 56 -9.83 -8.37 -8.03
N GLY A 57 -9.78 -7.88 -9.29
CA GLY A 57 -10.86 -7.08 -9.89
C GLY A 57 -11.29 -5.89 -9.02
N ASP A 58 -12.59 -5.66 -8.90
CA ASP A 58 -13.12 -4.50 -8.14
C ASP A 58 -12.86 -4.54 -6.63
N ARG A 59 -12.25 -5.64 -6.10
CA ARG A 59 -11.87 -5.74 -4.70
C ARG A 59 -10.67 -4.88 -4.33
N VAL A 60 -9.90 -4.38 -5.30
CA VAL A 60 -8.75 -3.50 -5.05
C VAL A 60 -9.12 -2.06 -5.31
N ASP A 61 -8.83 -1.21 -4.34
CA ASP A 61 -9.04 0.23 -4.41
C ASP A 61 -8.30 0.86 -5.61
N SER A 62 -8.94 1.83 -6.26
CA SER A 62 -8.37 2.54 -7.41
C SER A 62 -7.04 3.24 -7.07
N TYR A 63 -6.90 3.77 -5.85
CA TYR A 63 -5.65 4.41 -5.44
C TYR A 63 -4.51 3.41 -5.26
N VAL A 64 -4.81 2.18 -4.81
CA VAL A 64 -3.81 1.10 -4.73
C VAL A 64 -3.36 0.68 -6.12
N ARG A 65 -4.29 0.56 -7.07
CA ARG A 65 -3.97 0.22 -8.47
C ARG A 65 -3.05 1.27 -9.09
N ARG A 66 -3.42 2.55 -8.99
CA ARG A 66 -2.61 3.67 -9.51
C ARG A 66 -1.23 3.73 -8.84
N ALA A 67 -1.17 3.56 -7.51
CA ALA A 67 0.08 3.57 -6.75
C ALA A 67 1.08 2.50 -7.21
N LEU A 68 0.60 1.33 -7.62
CA LEU A 68 1.43 0.20 -8.04
C LEU A 68 1.71 0.15 -9.55
N GLN A 69 1.01 0.94 -10.37
CA GLN A 69 1.21 0.98 -11.83
C GLN A 69 2.47 1.73 -12.27
N GLY A 70 3.33 2.14 -11.34
CA GLY A 70 4.60 2.81 -11.65
C GLY A 70 4.45 4.25 -12.12
N GLU A 71 3.28 4.86 -11.90
CA GLU A 71 3.15 6.32 -12.00
C GLU A 71 4.02 6.92 -10.89
N GLU A 72 5.09 7.63 -11.28
CA GLU A 72 5.75 8.55 -10.36
C GLU A 72 4.71 9.61 -10.01
N PRO A 73 4.32 9.73 -8.73
CA PRO A 73 3.21 10.59 -8.37
C PRO A 73 3.53 12.03 -8.76
N ALA A 74 2.59 12.67 -9.46
CA ALA A 74 2.74 14.05 -9.92
C ALA A 74 2.78 15.06 -8.75
N ALA A 75 2.37 14.62 -7.55
CA ALA A 75 2.34 15.38 -6.32
C ALA A 75 3.15 14.68 -5.22
N ASP A 76 3.63 15.47 -4.25
CA ASP A 76 4.26 14.90 -3.06
C ASP A 76 3.21 14.27 -2.14
N SER A 77 3.63 13.30 -1.33
CA SER A 77 2.75 12.69 -0.33
C SER A 77 2.33 13.74 0.71
N PRO A 78 1.05 13.78 1.11
CA PRO A 78 0.55 14.74 2.08
C PRO A 78 1.14 14.49 3.47
N VAL A 79 1.67 13.28 3.70
CA VAL A 79 2.37 12.92 4.93
C VAL A 79 3.85 13.22 4.74
N ARG A 80 4.30 14.30 5.39
CA ARG A 80 5.73 14.60 5.53
C ARG A 80 6.42 13.41 6.20
N PRO A 81 7.62 13.02 5.75
CA PRO A 81 8.36 11.96 6.41
C PRO A 81 8.58 12.38 7.87
N ALA A 82 7.98 11.65 8.80
CA ALA A 82 8.38 11.74 10.19
C ALA A 82 9.86 11.32 10.23
N THR A 83 10.68 11.99 11.03
CA THR A 83 12.13 11.77 11.17
C THR A 83 12.53 10.36 11.66
N ARG A 84 11.62 9.38 11.64
CA ARG A 84 11.90 7.96 11.77
C ARG A 84 11.76 7.30 10.41
N ASP A 85 12.90 7.04 9.80
CA ASP A 85 13.02 6.21 8.60
C ASP A 85 12.52 4.78 8.94
N PRO A 86 11.41 4.30 8.37
CA PRO A 86 10.89 2.95 8.67
C PRO A 86 11.90 1.86 8.33
N GLN A 87 12.78 2.13 7.36
CA GLN A 87 13.88 1.26 6.96
C GLN A 87 14.91 1.03 8.09
N LEU A 88 15.03 1.96 9.04
CA LEU A 88 15.87 1.82 10.24
C LEU A 88 15.17 1.05 11.39
N ALA A 89 13.85 0.85 11.32
CA ALA A 89 13.07 0.20 12.37
C ALA A 89 13.00 -1.34 12.22
N GLY A 90 13.81 -1.92 11.32
CA GLY A 90 13.81 -3.35 10.94
C GLY A 90 14.30 -4.35 12.00
N ALA A 91 14.02 -4.14 13.28
CA ALA A 91 14.27 -5.12 14.36
C ALA A 91 13.03 -5.43 15.21
N GLY A 92 11.84 -5.06 14.75
CA GLY A 92 10.58 -5.44 15.41
C GLY A 92 9.61 -6.02 14.40
N ALA A 93 9.51 -7.35 14.36
CA ALA A 93 8.39 -8.02 13.72
C ALA A 93 7.09 -7.42 14.29
N SER A 94 6.42 -6.58 13.51
CA SER A 94 5.09 -6.10 13.86
C SER A 94 4.11 -7.16 13.40
N ASP A 95 3.78 -8.04 14.34
CA ASP A 95 2.70 -9.00 14.26
C ASP A 95 1.39 -8.24 14.03
N ALA A 96 0.91 -8.25 12.80
CA ALA A 96 -0.46 -7.90 12.48
C ALA A 96 -1.36 -9.03 13.01
N GLY A 97 -1.85 -8.85 14.23
CA GLY A 97 -2.84 -9.70 14.90
C GLY A 97 -4.21 -9.69 14.23
#